data_AF-A0A847PCI0-F1
#
_entry.id   AF-A0A847PCI0-F1
#
_cell.length_a   1.000
_cell.length_b   1.000
_cell.length_c   1.000
_cell.angle_alpha   90.00
_cell.angle_beta   90.00
_cell.angle_gamma   90.00
#
_symmetry.space_group_name_H-M   'P 1'
#
loop_
_entity.id
_entity.type
_entity.pdbx_description
1 polymer ?
#
loop_
_entity_poly.entity_id
_entity_poly.type
_entity_poly.pdbx_seq_one_letter_code
_entity_poly.pdbx_strand_id
1 'polypeptide(L)'
;EAKKRLDYLALSAEDRARFDRYQDGLRYQVNIVDSALTRGRAAGLEEGRAEGRAEGIELGRAEGIELGRVEGEARGSIQGAVGMCRDFGASRDETVARVARIFNLSEADARVEIDRYWAQE
;
A
#
# COMPACT_ATOMS: atom_id res chain seq x y z
N GLU A 1 27.22 21.77 40.14
CA GLU A 1 28.40 21.28 39.40
C GLU A 1 29.72 21.47 40.16
N ALA A 2 29.99 22.67 40.69
CA ALA A 2 31.19 22.97 41.50
C ALA A 2 31.38 22.04 42.72
N LYS A 3 30.31 21.72 43.46
CA LYS A 3 30.36 20.82 44.63
C LYS A 3 30.82 19.40 44.26
N LYS A 4 30.25 18.79 43.21
CA LYS A 4 30.66 17.45 42.73
C LYS A 4 32.12 17.40 42.30
N ARG A 5 32.62 18.47 41.66
CA ARG A 5 34.04 18.60 41.30
C ARG A 5 34.93 18.74 42.55
N LEU A 6 34.51 19.53 43.53
CA LEU A 6 35.23 19.69 44.80
C LEU A 6 35.31 18.36 45.56
N ASP A 7 34.19 17.63 45.64
CA ASP A 7 34.10 16.32 46.29
C ASP A 7 34.99 15.27 45.58
N TYR A 8 35.07 15.30 44.25
CA TYR A 8 35.97 14.43 43.47
C TYR A 8 37.45 14.76 43.67
N LEU A 9 37.81 16.05 43.74
CA LEU A 9 39.18 16.49 44.00
C LEU A 9 39.64 16.19 45.43
N ALA A 10 38.70 16.09 46.37
CA ALA A 10 38.98 15.69 47.76
C ALA A 10 39.26 14.19 47.94
N LEU A 11 38.99 13.35 46.94
CA LEU A 11 39.28 11.91 46.98
C LEU A 11 40.78 11.61 46.89
N SER A 12 41.19 10.42 47.36
CA SER A 12 42.53 9.90 47.10
C SER A 12 42.73 9.62 45.61
N ALA A 13 43.99 9.53 45.15
CA ALA A 13 44.27 9.18 43.76
C ALA A 13 43.71 7.80 43.38
N GLU A 14 43.72 6.86 44.32
CA GLU A 14 43.18 5.51 44.13
C GLU A 14 41.65 5.51 44.02
N ASP A 15 40.96 6.29 44.87
CA ASP A 15 39.50 6.42 44.83
C ASP A 15 39.02 7.14 43.58
N ARG A 16 39.75 8.16 43.11
CA ARG A 16 39.48 8.79 41.80
C ARG A 16 39.59 7.77 40.67
N ALA A 17 40.66 6.98 40.63
CA ALA A 17 40.84 5.95 39.60
C ALA A 17 39.78 4.83 39.67
N ARG A 18 39.27 4.49 40.87
CA ARG A 18 38.11 3.59 41.02
C ARG A 18 36.83 4.23 40.47
N PHE A 19 36.58 5.49 40.81
CA PHE A 19 35.40 6.23 40.37
C PHE A 19 35.37 6.41 38.85
N ASP A 20 36.50 6.79 38.23
CA ASP A 20 36.59 6.97 36.78
C ASP A 20 36.29 5.67 36.04
N ARG A 21 36.86 4.54 36.49
CA ARG A 21 36.56 3.21 35.93
C ARG A 21 35.09 2.83 36.05
N TYR A 22 34.45 3.18 37.17
CA TYR A 22 33.02 2.98 37.34
C TYR A 22 32.19 3.84 36.37
N GLN A 23 32.56 5.10 36.18
CA GLN A 23 31.90 5.99 35.22
C GLN A 23 32.07 5.52 33.77
N ASP A 24 33.26 5.06 33.41
CA ASP A 24 33.53 4.48 32.09
C ASP A 24 32.70 3.22 31.85
N GLY A 25 32.57 2.36 32.87
CA GLY A 25 31.71 1.18 32.82
C GLY A 25 30.24 1.55 32.59
N LEU A 26 29.72 2.55 33.32
CA LEU A 26 28.36 3.05 33.10
C LEU A 26 28.17 3.62 31.69
N ARG A 27 29.13 4.41 31.20
CA ARG A 27 29.05 5.00 29.86
C ARG A 27 29.06 3.93 28.77
N TYR A 28 29.86 2.88 28.94
CA TYR A 28 29.88 1.74 28.04
C TYR A 28 28.52 1.02 27.99
N GLN A 29 27.91 0.76 29.15
CA GLN A 29 26.59 0.14 29.22
C GLN A 29 25.51 1.00 28.55
N VAL A 30 25.50 2.31 28.80
CA VAL A 30 24.58 3.25 28.15
C VAL A 30 24.75 3.21 26.63
N ASN A 31 25.99 3.23 26.13
CA ASN A 31 26.26 3.17 24.69
C ASN A 31 25.80 1.85 24.05
N ILE A 32 25.97 0.71 24.74
CA ILE A 32 25.45 -0.58 24.25
C ILE A 32 23.94 -0.52 24.11
N VAL A 33 23.25 -0.07 25.16
CA VAL A 33 21.79 -0.01 25.19
C VAL A 33 21.28 0.95 24.11
N ASP A 34 21.88 2.12 23.98
CA ASP A 34 21.52 3.10 22.94
C ASP A 34 21.72 2.54 21.53
N SER A 35 22.84 1.86 21.29
CA SER A 35 23.11 1.22 20.00
C SER A 35 22.10 0.11 19.70
N ALA A 36 21.78 -0.72 20.69
CA ALA A 36 20.80 -1.79 20.54
C ALA A 36 19.39 -1.24 20.26
N LEU A 37 18.97 -0.19 20.98
CA LEU A 37 17.68 0.45 20.76
C LEU A 37 17.59 1.13 19.40
N THR A 38 18.64 1.84 18.98
CA THR A 38 18.71 2.46 17.66
C THR A 38 18.61 1.41 16.56
N ARG A 39 19.36 0.31 16.65
CA ARG A 39 19.29 -0.79 15.67
C ARG A 39 17.94 -1.48 15.68
N GLY A 40 17.39 -1.77 16.85
CA GLY A 40 16.08 -2.42 16.98
C GLY A 40 14.95 -1.57 16.38
N ARG A 41 14.97 -0.25 16.61
CA ARG A 41 14.01 0.68 15.98
C ARG A 41 14.19 0.75 14.48
N ALA A 42 15.42 0.80 13.99
CA ALA A 42 15.70 0.83 12.56
C ALA A 42 15.21 -0.46 11.87
N ALA A 43 15.53 -1.62 12.44
CA ALA A 43 15.10 -2.92 11.93
C ALA A 43 13.57 -3.06 11.94
N GLY A 44 12.91 -2.71 13.05
CA GLY A 44 11.44 -2.79 13.12
C GLY A 44 10.73 -1.84 12.15
N LEU A 45 11.30 -0.66 11.89
CA LEU A 45 10.76 0.26 10.87
C LEU A 45 10.96 -0.28 9.46
N GLU A 46 12.10 -0.92 9.18
CA GLU A 46 12.39 -1.54 7.89
C GLU A 46 11.47 -2.73 7.63
N GLU A 47 11.35 -3.64 8.59
CA GLU A 47 10.48 -4.82 8.55
C GLU A 47 9.01 -4.41 8.37
N GLY A 48 8.48 -3.54 9.23
CA GLY A 48 7.09 -3.10 9.12
C GLY A 48 6.79 -2.36 7.81
N ARG A 49 7.76 -1.65 7.23
CA ARG A 49 7.61 -1.04 5.89
C ARG A 49 7.67 -2.08 4.78
N ALA A 50 8.50 -3.10 4.90
CA ALA A 50 8.61 -4.17 3.92
C ALA A 50 7.32 -5.01 3.89
N GLU A 51 6.85 -5.43 5.06
CA GLU A 51 5.58 -6.17 5.23
C GLU A 51 4.40 -5.35 4.72
N GLY A 52 4.23 -4.11 5.18
CA GLY A 52 3.11 -3.27 4.75
C GLY A 52 3.09 -2.99 3.24
N ARG A 53 4.27 -2.90 2.59
CA ARG A 53 4.33 -2.80 1.12
C ARG A 53 3.95 -4.11 0.44
N ALA A 54 4.44 -5.24 0.93
CA ALA A 54 4.15 -6.54 0.35
C ALA A 54 2.65 -6.84 0.42
N GLU A 55 2.04 -6.66 1.59
CA GLU A 55 0.60 -6.83 1.79
C GLU A 55 -0.22 -5.88 0.91
N GLY A 56 0.17 -4.59 0.86
CA GLY A 56 -0.52 -3.60 0.02
C GLY A 56 -0.46 -3.93 -1.48
N ILE A 57 0.66 -4.45 -1.97
CA ILE A 57 0.80 -4.87 -3.37
C ILE A 57 -0.05 -6.10 -3.66
N GLU A 58 -0.01 -7.12 -2.81
CA GLU A 58 -0.79 -8.36 -2.98
C GLU A 58 -2.29 -8.06 -3.00
N LEU A 59 -2.79 -7.32 -2.01
CA LEU A 59 -4.21 -6.95 -1.93
C LEU A 59 -4.63 -6.08 -3.13
N GLY A 60 -3.87 -5.02 -3.43
CA GLY A 60 -4.20 -4.13 -4.54
C GLY A 60 -4.17 -4.85 -5.89
N ARG A 61 -3.25 -5.82 -6.07
CA ARG A 61 -3.21 -6.64 -7.29
C ARG A 61 -4.39 -7.59 -7.38
N ALA A 62 -4.75 -8.26 -6.28
CA ALA A 62 -5.89 -9.16 -6.25
C ALA A 62 -7.20 -8.43 -6.56
N GLU A 63 -7.44 -7.29 -5.91
CA GLU A 63 -8.61 -6.44 -6.16
C GLU A 63 -8.62 -5.91 -7.61
N GLY A 64 -7.49 -5.43 -8.11
CA GLY A 64 -7.38 -4.93 -9.48
C GLY A 64 -7.64 -6.01 -10.54
N ILE A 65 -7.16 -7.24 -10.33
CA ILE A 65 -7.42 -8.36 -11.23
C ILE A 65 -8.91 -8.72 -11.23
N GLU A 66 -9.53 -8.80 -10.05
CA GLU A 66 -10.95 -9.20 -9.96
C GLU A 66 -11.87 -8.14 -10.57
N LEU A 67 -11.65 -6.85 -10.25
CA LEU A 67 -12.38 -5.75 -10.87
C LEU A 67 -12.19 -5.73 -12.38
N GLY A 68 -10.95 -5.86 -12.85
CA GLY A 68 -10.65 -5.90 -14.28
C GLY A 68 -11.31 -7.08 -15.00
N ARG A 69 -11.37 -8.26 -14.35
CA ARG A 69 -12.04 -9.44 -14.88
C ARG A 69 -13.55 -9.22 -14.99
N VAL A 70 -14.19 -8.73 -13.93
CA VAL A 70 -15.64 -8.46 -13.90
C VAL A 70 -16.03 -7.40 -14.93
N GLU A 71 -15.28 -6.29 -15.00
CA GLU A 71 -15.52 -5.24 -16.00
C GLU A 71 -15.31 -5.76 -17.43
N GLY A 72 -14.25 -6.55 -17.64
CA GLY A 72 -13.95 -7.14 -18.94
C GLY A 72 -15.03 -8.11 -19.42
N GLU A 73 -15.53 -8.98 -18.54
CA GLU A 73 -16.61 -9.92 -18.83
C GLU A 73 -17.93 -9.20 -19.14
N ALA A 74 -18.27 -8.16 -18.38
CA ALA A 74 -19.46 -7.35 -18.63
C ALA A 74 -19.38 -6.64 -19.98
N ARG A 75 -18.24 -5.98 -20.27
CA ARG A 75 -18.00 -5.29 -21.55
C ARG A 75 -18.02 -6.25 -22.73
N GLY A 76 -17.34 -7.39 -22.63
CA GLY A 76 -17.32 -8.42 -23.67
C GLY A 76 -18.72 -8.98 -23.95
N SER A 77 -19.52 -9.19 -22.91
CA SER A 77 -20.92 -9.63 -23.06
C SER A 77 -21.78 -8.61 -23.80
N ILE A 78 -21.65 -7.32 -23.46
CA ILE A 78 -22.36 -6.24 -24.16
C ILE A 78 -21.89 -6.14 -25.61
N GLN A 79 -20.58 -6.15 -25.86
CA GLN A 79 -20.03 -6.12 -27.22
C GLN A 79 -20.55 -7.28 -28.06
N GLY A 80 -20.59 -8.51 -27.52
CA GLY A 80 -21.15 -9.66 -28.20
C GLY A 80 -22.65 -9.50 -28.53
N ALA A 81 -23.43 -8.96 -27.60
CA ALA A 81 -24.84 -8.66 -27.83
C ALA A 81 -25.04 -7.60 -28.94
N VAL A 82 -24.20 -6.57 -28.97
CA VAL A 82 -24.21 -5.54 -30.02
C VAL A 82 -23.85 -6.15 -31.38
N GLY A 83 -22.79 -6.96 -31.44
CA GLY A 83 -22.36 -7.67 -32.65
C GLY A 83 -23.47 -8.55 -33.21
N MET A 84 -24.08 -9.38 -32.36
CA MET A 84 -25.23 -10.21 -32.77
C MET A 84 -26.37 -9.37 -33.34
N CYS A 85 -26.74 -8.26 -32.69
CA CYS A 85 -27.81 -7.40 -33.19
C CYS A 85 -27.47 -6.82 -34.58
N ARG A 86 -26.21 -6.42 -34.80
CA ARG A 86 -25.73 -5.92 -36.08
C ARG A 86 -25.75 -7.01 -37.16
N ASP A 87 -25.30 -8.23 -36.84
CA ASP A 87 -25.28 -9.36 -37.78
C ASP A 87 -26.69 -9.76 -38.24
N PHE A 88 -27.69 -9.62 -37.36
CA PHE A 88 -29.10 -9.83 -37.69
C PHE A 88 -29.79 -8.60 -38.33
N GLY A 89 -29.04 -7.53 -38.63
CA GLY A 89 -29.54 -6.34 -39.31
C GLY A 89 -30.44 -5.45 -38.44
N ALA A 90 -30.36 -5.56 -37.11
CA ALA A 90 -31.08 -4.66 -36.22
C ALA A 90 -30.54 -3.23 -36.33
N SER A 91 -31.43 -2.26 -36.19
CA SER A 91 -31.04 -0.85 -36.12
C SER A 91 -30.31 -0.53 -34.80
N ARG A 92 -29.60 0.60 -34.78
CA ARG A 92 -28.92 1.09 -33.57
C ARG A 92 -29.91 1.30 -32.42
N ASP A 93 -31.07 1.89 -32.70
CA ASP A 93 -32.08 2.17 -31.67
C ASP A 93 -32.71 0.89 -31.11
N GLU A 94 -32.98 -0.11 -31.95
CA GLU A 94 -33.45 -1.43 -31.50
C GLU A 94 -32.39 -2.14 -30.64
N THR A 95 -31.11 -2.00 -31.02
CA THR A 95 -29.99 -2.55 -30.25
C THR A 95 -29.90 -1.88 -28.87
N VAL A 96 -30.11 -0.56 -28.79
CA VAL A 96 -30.17 0.19 -27.52
C VAL A 96 -31.25 -0.36 -26.60
N ALA A 97 -32.49 -0.47 -27.10
CA ALA A 97 -33.59 -1.02 -26.31
C ALA A 97 -33.32 -2.46 -25.86
N ARG A 98 -32.71 -3.28 -26.73
CA ARG A 98 -32.41 -4.69 -26.43
C ARG A 98 -31.30 -4.85 -25.40
N VAL A 99 -30.20 -4.11 -25.52
CA VAL A 99 -29.08 -4.11 -24.56
C VAL A 99 -29.54 -3.55 -23.21
N ALA A 100 -30.26 -2.42 -23.20
CA ALA A 100 -30.82 -1.84 -21.98
C ALA A 100 -31.65 -2.87 -21.20
N ARG A 101 -32.51 -3.62 -21.91
CA ARG A 101 -33.33 -4.67 -21.30
C ARG A 101 -32.54 -5.88 -20.81
N ILE A 102 -31.57 -6.37 -21.60
CA ILE A 102 -30.81 -7.60 -21.26
C ILE A 102 -29.87 -7.37 -20.08
N PHE A 103 -29.21 -6.21 -20.05
CA PHE A 103 -28.19 -5.89 -19.05
C PHE A 103 -28.74 -4.99 -17.92
N ASN A 104 -30.05 -4.73 -17.90
CA ASN A 104 -30.73 -3.87 -16.94
C ASN A 104 -30.05 -2.49 -16.80
N LEU A 105 -29.71 -1.89 -17.94
CA LEU A 105 -29.10 -0.56 -18.04
C LEU A 105 -30.17 0.49 -18.33
N SER A 106 -29.90 1.74 -17.99
CA SER A 106 -30.68 2.85 -18.55
C SER A 106 -30.46 2.94 -20.07
N GLU A 107 -31.42 3.47 -20.80
CA GLU A 107 -31.24 3.70 -22.24
C GLU A 107 -30.05 4.63 -22.54
N ALA A 108 -29.75 5.57 -21.63
CA ALA A 108 -28.61 6.46 -21.76
C ALA A 108 -27.28 5.70 -21.63
N ASP A 109 -27.16 4.81 -20.64
CA ASP A 109 -25.95 4.00 -20.44
C ASP A 109 -25.77 2.97 -21.56
N ALA A 110 -26.87 2.33 -21.99
CA ALA A 110 -26.85 1.43 -23.13
C ALA A 110 -26.43 2.14 -24.42
N ARG A 111 -26.86 3.39 -24.63
CA ARG A 111 -26.43 4.23 -25.75
C ARG A 111 -24.92 4.45 -25.74
N VAL A 112 -24.36 4.78 -24.57
CA VAL A 112 -22.92 4.99 -24.39
C VAL A 112 -22.13 3.72 -24.71
N GLU A 113 -22.56 2.56 -24.20
CA GLU A 113 -21.88 1.29 -24.50
C GLU A 113 -21.99 0.92 -25.98
N ILE A 114 -23.16 1.12 -26.59
CA ILE A 114 -23.36 0.84 -28.02
C ILE A 114 -22.47 1.75 -28.87
N ASP A 115 -22.34 3.03 -28.54
CA ASP A 115 -21.48 3.95 -29.28
C ASP A 115 -20.02 3.54 -29.32
N ARG A 116 -19.53 2.88 -28.26
CA ARG A 116 -18.17 2.34 -28.22
C ARG A 116 -17.95 1.23 -29.25
N TYR A 117 -18.96 0.42 -29.52
CA TYR A 117 -18.83 -0.78 -30.38
C TYR A 117 -19.48 -0.63 -31.76
N TRP A 118 -20.35 0.35 -31.95
CA TRP A 118 -21.10 0.55 -33.20
C TRP A 118 -20.29 1.27 -34.29
N ALA A 119 -19.30 2.09 -33.89
CA ALA A 119 -18.47 2.89 -34.79
C ALA A 119 -17.09 2.26 -35.11
N GLN A 120 -16.81 1.06 -34.62
CA GLN A 120 -15.60 0.31 -35.00
C GLN A 120 -15.89 -0.38 -36.35
N GLU A 121 -15.37 0.21 -37.43
CA GLU A 121 -15.22 -0.42 -38.75
C GLU A 121 -14.14 -1.50 -38.72
#